data_AF-A0A7V4M3P5-F1
#
_entry.id   AF-A0A7V4M3P5-F1
#
_cell.length_a   1.000
_cell.length_b   1.000
_cell.length_c   1.000
_cell.angle_alpha   90.00
_cell.angle_beta   90.00
_cell.angle_gamma   90.00
#
_symmetry.space_group_name_H-M   'P 1'
#
loop_
_entity.id
_entity.type
_entity.pdbx_description
1 polymer ?
#
loop_
_entity_poly.entity_id
_entity_poly.type
_entity_poly.pdbx_seq_one_letter_code
_entity_poly.pdbx_strand_id
1 'polypeptide(L)'
;MASGEIRRITDRRGDCRSPCYQGSMYTITEEAPWRQITFVETDGRTVNEFGVGGASAIYSCKLDGSFVQRLTYNLSSDYDPVIMPDGRLVFASWQRSGWHHGPLGRITLLGINTDGIDFAPFCGEVGRRIKQMPCVTTRGLAVFVEADSVAWDGAGQLSCVSLRRPLHSYRSITRADEGLFHSPSPLPDGRILVSRRPADGSAPHAVCSLDPETKRLEVVLEEAGCHWLQAKVVAPREEPDGRSSVLTPEDPLGKFYCLDVYQTDLKDPKWMPRGCVKKVRVVEGVPRGPGDPSTPASVPQLAARRILGETSLAADGSFNIEVPANLPIQLQLLDDKGMALRSCGWIWTRNHAAQGCIGCHEDPELTPINRVADAVAADSVPLHPPVERRQSVDFRRDVMPMIAKKCAGCHAADGSPPRLDGGSTGAEGVYAALLAREEASGAGPRWKYVYPGQARTSPLVWHLVGANTSRPWDGPAARQPVKPIPADKAPALSAEEMDLLVRWIDLGARWQSD
;
A
#
# COMPACT_ATOMS: atom_id res chain seq x y z
N MET A 1 8.83 0.06 37.06
CA MET A 1 8.09 -1.22 37.16
C MET A 1 8.88 -2.22 38.01
N ALA A 2 9.07 -1.92 39.31
CA ALA A 2 9.87 -2.75 40.21
C ALA A 2 9.02 -3.69 41.09
N SER A 3 7.68 -3.59 41.07
CA SER A 3 6.77 -4.38 41.91
C SER A 3 6.28 -5.68 41.27
N GLY A 4 6.47 -5.89 39.96
CA GLY A 4 5.91 -7.04 39.22
C GLY A 4 4.39 -7.01 39.04
N GLU A 5 3.70 -5.96 39.52
CA GLU A 5 2.26 -5.81 39.35
C GLU A 5 1.89 -5.55 37.88
N ILE A 6 0.94 -6.34 37.38
CA ILE A 6 0.39 -6.18 36.03
C ILE A 6 -0.52 -4.96 36.03
N ARG A 7 -0.23 -3.99 35.16
CA ARG A 7 -1.07 -2.81 34.93
C ARG A 7 -1.56 -2.78 33.49
N ARG A 8 -2.86 -2.58 33.31
CA ARG A 8 -3.44 -2.26 32.00
C ARG A 8 -2.95 -0.90 31.54
N ILE A 9 -2.36 -0.82 30.35
CA ILE A 9 -1.92 0.45 29.75
C ILE A 9 -3.06 1.13 29.02
N THR A 10 -3.78 0.43 28.15
CA THR A 10 -4.84 1.03 27.33
C THR A 10 -6.17 0.32 27.50
N ASP A 11 -7.27 1.07 27.35
CA ASP A 11 -8.62 0.57 27.50
C ASP A 11 -9.46 0.48 26.22
N ARG A 12 -8.77 0.61 25.08
CA ARG A 12 -9.37 0.48 23.75
C ARG A 12 -10.20 -0.79 23.59
N ARG A 13 -11.26 -0.67 22.79
CA ARG A 13 -12.22 -1.75 22.53
C ARG A 13 -11.75 -2.78 21.50
N GLY A 14 -10.79 -2.41 20.64
CA GLY A 14 -10.25 -3.32 19.63
C GLY A 14 -9.29 -4.36 20.22
N ASP A 15 -8.95 -5.35 19.41
CA ASP A 15 -7.94 -6.37 19.74
C ASP A 15 -6.54 -5.75 19.72
N CYS A 16 -6.05 -5.35 20.90
CA CYS A 16 -4.76 -4.70 21.09
C CYS A 16 -3.65 -5.73 21.29
N ARG A 17 -2.77 -5.88 20.30
CA ARG A 17 -1.74 -6.93 20.25
C ARG A 17 -0.36 -6.41 19.85
N SER A 18 0.65 -7.26 20.01
CA SER A 18 2.05 -7.01 19.60
C SER A 18 2.63 -5.68 20.15
N PRO A 19 2.58 -5.44 21.48
CA PRO A 19 3.08 -4.19 22.04
C PRO A 19 4.61 -4.08 21.89
N CYS A 20 5.09 -2.89 21.53
CA CYS A 20 6.52 -2.56 21.52
C CYS A 20 6.78 -1.23 22.23
N TYR A 21 7.82 -1.19 23.05
CA TYR A 21 8.29 0.05 23.68
C TYR A 21 9.03 0.91 22.66
N GLN A 22 8.69 2.19 22.61
CA GLN A 22 9.37 3.18 21.76
C GLN A 22 10.46 3.93 22.53
N GLY A 23 11.23 4.74 21.80
CA GLY A 23 12.07 5.78 22.41
C GLY A 23 11.24 6.91 23.03
N SER A 24 11.91 7.85 23.68
CA SER A 24 11.28 9.02 24.27
C SER A 24 10.75 9.98 23.19
N MET A 25 9.56 10.54 23.42
CA MET A 25 8.88 11.44 22.49
C MET A 25 9.04 12.90 22.92
N TYR A 26 9.43 13.77 22.00
CA TYR A 26 9.66 15.19 22.23
C TYR A 26 8.66 16.03 21.41
N THR A 27 8.13 17.08 22.02
CA THR A 27 7.32 18.09 21.32
C THR A 27 7.73 19.47 21.80
N ILE A 28 7.41 20.50 21.03
CA ILE A 28 7.69 21.89 21.44
C ILE A 28 6.69 22.41 22.48
N THR A 29 5.54 21.74 22.64
CA THR A 29 4.41 22.20 23.46
C THR A 29 4.39 21.60 24.87
N GLU A 30 5.09 20.49 25.10
CA GLU A 30 5.09 19.78 26.39
C GLU A 30 6.35 20.10 27.19
N GLU A 31 6.21 20.22 28.51
CA GLU A 31 7.30 20.59 29.42
C GLU A 31 8.39 19.50 29.56
N ALA A 32 8.04 18.23 29.30
CA ALA A 32 8.95 17.10 29.42
C ALA A 32 8.64 16.02 28.36
N PRO A 33 9.67 15.29 27.89
CA PRO A 33 9.46 14.13 27.03
C PRO A 33 8.73 13.03 27.79
N TRP A 34 8.02 12.18 27.06
CA TRP A 34 7.32 11.04 27.64
C TRP A 34 7.74 9.71 27.00
N ARG A 35 7.42 8.63 27.72
CA ARG A 35 7.56 7.26 27.23
C ARG A 35 6.23 6.75 26.69
N GLN A 36 6.30 5.97 25.63
CA GLN A 36 5.12 5.43 24.96
C GLN A 36 5.33 4.02 24.45
N ILE A 37 4.21 3.35 24.17
CA ILE A 37 4.19 2.07 23.47
C ILE A 37 3.58 2.25 22.09
N THR A 38 3.91 1.35 21.17
CA THR A 38 3.10 1.05 19.99
C THR A 38 2.40 -0.29 20.17
N PHE A 39 1.28 -0.48 19.48
CA PHE A 39 0.56 -1.74 19.42
C PHE A 39 -0.26 -1.79 18.13
N VAL A 40 -0.66 -3.00 17.72
CA VAL A 40 -1.59 -3.22 16.62
C VAL A 40 -3.00 -3.28 17.20
N GLU A 41 -3.95 -2.61 16.56
CA GLU A 41 -5.37 -2.72 16.89
C GLU A 41 -6.18 -3.14 15.65
N THR A 42 -7.12 -4.05 15.86
CA THR A 42 -8.24 -4.31 14.96
C THR A 42 -9.53 -3.92 15.68
N ASP A 43 -10.22 -2.88 15.22
CA ASP A 43 -11.39 -2.32 15.93
C ASP A 43 -12.74 -2.91 15.47
N GLY A 44 -12.72 -3.74 14.42
CA GLY A 44 -13.90 -4.39 13.84
C GLY A 44 -14.84 -3.44 13.07
N ARG A 45 -14.52 -2.14 12.97
CA ARG A 45 -15.34 -1.14 12.24
C ARG A 45 -15.02 -1.06 10.77
N THR A 46 -13.83 -1.52 10.39
CA THR A 46 -13.38 -1.56 9.00
C THR A 46 -12.88 -2.93 8.62
N VAL A 47 -13.17 -3.35 7.39
CA VAL A 47 -12.70 -4.58 6.76
C VAL A 47 -11.53 -4.22 5.83
N ASN A 48 -10.52 -5.09 5.74
CA ASN A 48 -9.41 -4.91 4.81
C ASN A 48 -9.89 -4.85 3.35
N GLU A 49 -9.08 -4.30 2.45
CA GLU A 49 -9.45 -4.09 1.04
C GLU A 49 -9.81 -5.37 0.28
N PHE A 50 -9.38 -6.53 0.78
CA PHE A 50 -9.74 -7.82 0.20
C PHE A 50 -11.14 -8.29 0.63
N GLY A 51 -11.65 -7.80 1.75
CA GLY A 51 -13.00 -8.08 2.23
C GLY A 51 -13.14 -9.31 3.15
N VAL A 52 -12.03 -9.90 3.63
CA VAL A 52 -12.04 -11.21 4.34
C VAL A 52 -11.69 -11.11 5.83
N GLY A 53 -11.46 -9.92 6.36
CA GLY A 53 -11.22 -9.73 7.79
C GLY A 53 -11.10 -8.27 8.21
N GLY A 54 -11.07 -8.00 9.52
CA GLY A 54 -10.87 -6.66 10.04
C GLY A 54 -9.56 -6.04 9.54
N ALA A 55 -9.61 -4.76 9.15
CA ALA A 55 -8.41 -3.99 8.87
C ALA A 55 -7.70 -3.67 10.20
N SER A 56 -6.39 -3.91 10.24
CA SER A 56 -5.57 -3.60 11.41
C SER A 56 -4.68 -2.40 11.13
N ALA A 57 -4.48 -1.56 12.14
CA ALA A 57 -3.57 -0.43 12.06
C ALA A 57 -2.68 -0.39 13.29
N ILE A 58 -1.58 0.36 13.16
CA ILE A 58 -0.66 0.58 14.26
C ILE A 58 -1.08 1.83 15.02
N TYR A 59 -1.04 1.76 16.34
CA TYR A 59 -1.37 2.83 17.26
C TYR A 59 -0.21 3.07 18.23
N SER A 60 -0.24 4.21 18.91
CA SER A 60 0.62 4.53 20.03
C SER A 60 -0.16 5.20 21.16
N CYS A 61 0.34 5.09 22.39
CA CYS A 61 -0.15 5.83 23.54
C CYS A 61 0.94 5.99 24.61
N LYS A 62 0.77 6.98 25.50
CA LYS A 62 1.61 7.14 26.69
C LYS A 62 1.51 5.88 27.56
N LEU A 63 2.53 5.64 28.40
CA LEU A 63 2.53 4.46 29.29
C LEU A 63 1.36 4.43 30.27
N ASP A 64 0.74 5.58 30.57
CA ASP A 64 -0.48 5.71 31.38
C ASP A 64 -1.80 5.49 30.62
N GLY A 65 -1.73 5.22 29.31
CA GLY A 65 -2.90 5.00 28.46
C GLY A 65 -3.47 6.23 27.79
N SER A 66 -3.01 7.42 28.16
CA SER A 66 -3.45 8.67 27.55
C SER A 66 -2.80 8.89 26.17
N PHE A 67 -3.28 9.91 25.46
CA PHE A 67 -2.75 10.33 24.15
C PHE A 67 -2.68 9.18 23.12
N VAL A 68 -3.80 8.47 22.98
CA VAL A 68 -3.91 7.39 22.01
C VAL A 68 -3.98 7.97 20.59
N GLN A 69 -3.06 7.56 19.73
CA GLN A 69 -2.99 8.00 18.34
C GLN A 69 -2.88 6.80 17.41
N ARG A 70 -3.69 6.78 16.34
CA ARG A 70 -3.42 5.91 15.19
C ARG A 70 -2.15 6.42 14.51
N LEU A 71 -1.28 5.53 14.02
CA LEU A 71 -0.03 5.85 13.33
C LEU A 71 -0.09 5.57 11.83
N THR A 72 -0.79 4.50 11.41
CA THR A 72 -0.86 4.07 10.00
C THR A 72 -2.28 4.10 9.45
N TYR A 73 -2.43 4.46 8.17
CA TYR A 73 -3.74 4.68 7.53
C TYR A 73 -3.96 3.83 6.27
N ASN A 74 -3.20 2.74 6.13
CA ASN A 74 -3.44 1.76 5.07
C ASN A 74 -4.88 1.22 5.14
N LEU A 75 -5.48 0.96 3.98
CA LEU A 75 -6.84 0.40 3.89
C LEU A 75 -6.87 -1.11 4.12
N SER A 76 -5.75 -1.79 3.85
CA SER A 76 -5.61 -3.21 4.19
C SER A 76 -5.17 -3.32 5.65
N SER A 77 -4.09 -4.03 5.94
CA SER A 77 -3.71 -4.32 7.31
C SER A 77 -2.22 -4.12 7.52
N ASP A 78 -1.88 -3.50 8.65
CA ASP A 78 -0.52 -3.34 9.14
C ASP A 78 -0.31 -4.19 10.39
N TYR A 79 0.88 -4.78 10.51
CA TYR A 79 1.22 -5.84 11.46
C TYR A 79 2.65 -5.69 12.00
N ASP A 80 2.93 -6.43 13.07
CA ASP A 80 4.28 -6.74 13.56
C ASP A 80 5.23 -5.53 13.67
N PRO A 81 4.86 -4.49 14.44
CA PRO A 81 5.72 -3.34 14.65
C PRO A 81 7.01 -3.76 15.38
N VAL A 82 8.15 -3.18 14.98
CA VAL A 82 9.42 -3.23 15.69
C VAL A 82 10.07 -1.85 15.68
N ILE A 83 10.70 -1.48 16.80
CA ILE A 83 11.42 -0.21 16.92
C ILE A 83 12.89 -0.43 16.59
N MET A 84 13.38 0.38 15.65
CA MET A 84 14.76 0.43 15.20
C MET A 84 15.63 1.18 16.22
N PRO A 85 16.95 0.92 16.28
CA PRO A 85 17.86 1.68 17.14
C PRO A 85 17.79 3.19 16.91
N ASP A 86 17.60 3.64 15.67
CA ASP A 86 17.45 5.05 15.29
C ASP A 86 16.07 5.66 15.64
N GLY A 87 15.23 4.92 16.37
CA GLY A 87 13.90 5.37 16.78
C GLY A 87 12.81 5.25 15.72
N ARG A 88 13.11 4.78 14.49
CA ARG A 88 12.08 4.51 13.49
C ARG A 88 11.26 3.28 13.85
N LEU A 89 9.99 3.29 13.45
CA LEU A 89 9.10 2.15 13.56
C LEU A 89 9.05 1.43 12.21
N VAL A 90 9.47 0.16 12.18
CA VAL A 90 9.36 -0.73 11.03
C VAL A 90 8.23 -1.72 11.26
N PHE A 91 7.46 -2.02 10.22
CA PHE A 91 6.30 -2.89 10.34
C PHE A 91 6.00 -3.60 9.02
N ALA A 92 5.24 -4.69 9.10
CA ALA A 92 4.74 -5.40 7.94
C ALA A 92 3.42 -4.79 7.48
N SER A 93 3.29 -4.47 6.19
CA SER A 93 2.12 -3.81 5.64
C SER A 93 1.60 -4.53 4.40
N TRP A 94 0.31 -4.85 4.39
CA TRP A 94 -0.35 -5.45 3.24
C TRP A 94 -0.68 -4.39 2.18
N GLN A 95 0.08 -4.37 1.10
CA GLN A 95 -0.03 -3.43 -0.01
C GLN A 95 -0.89 -4.02 -1.13
N ARG A 96 -2.10 -3.46 -1.33
CA ARG A 96 -3.09 -3.93 -2.31
C ARG A 96 -3.87 -2.81 -3.00
N SER A 97 -3.25 -1.63 -3.14
CA SER A 97 -3.87 -0.47 -3.81
C SER A 97 -4.14 -0.67 -5.31
N GLY A 98 -3.50 -1.66 -5.94
CA GLY A 98 -3.65 -1.99 -7.36
C GLY A 98 -3.31 -3.45 -7.66
N TRP A 99 -3.25 -3.80 -8.94
CA TRP A 99 -3.08 -5.20 -9.41
C TRP A 99 -1.64 -5.58 -9.79
N HIS A 100 -0.68 -4.68 -9.60
CA HIS A 100 0.72 -4.86 -10.01
C HIS A 100 1.42 -6.07 -9.34
N HIS A 101 0.94 -6.49 -8.15
CA HIS A 101 1.39 -7.71 -7.46
C HIS A 101 0.30 -8.79 -7.41
N GLY A 102 -0.57 -8.84 -8.42
CA GLY A 102 -1.66 -9.80 -8.49
C GLY A 102 -2.81 -9.49 -7.51
N PRO A 103 -3.82 -10.37 -7.42
CA PRO A 103 -5.08 -10.07 -6.74
C PRO A 103 -4.98 -9.99 -5.23
N LEU A 104 -3.95 -10.62 -4.66
CA LEU A 104 -3.68 -10.63 -3.23
C LEU A 104 -2.66 -9.54 -2.84
N GLY A 105 -2.13 -8.75 -3.77
CA GLY A 105 -1.07 -7.78 -3.47
C GLY A 105 0.16 -8.44 -2.82
N ARG A 106 0.88 -7.70 -1.97
CA ARG A 106 2.06 -8.20 -1.22
C ARG A 106 2.05 -7.72 0.22
N ILE A 107 2.75 -8.40 1.11
CA ILE A 107 3.06 -7.87 2.46
C ILE A 107 4.54 -7.50 2.46
N THR A 108 4.85 -6.23 2.69
CA THR A 108 6.22 -5.71 2.65
C THR A 108 6.59 -5.03 3.97
N LEU A 109 7.88 -4.80 4.21
CA LEU A 109 8.35 -4.05 5.37
C LEU A 109 8.47 -2.56 5.02
N LEU A 110 7.77 -1.74 5.77
CA LEU A 110 7.72 -0.28 5.63
C LEU A 110 8.19 0.37 6.94
N GLY A 111 8.69 1.60 6.84
CA GLY A 111 9.13 2.41 7.95
C GLY A 111 8.30 3.69 8.08
N ILE A 112 8.08 4.14 9.31
CA ILE A 112 7.57 5.46 9.68
C ILE A 112 8.33 5.99 10.91
N ASN A 113 8.23 7.28 11.17
CA ASN A 113 8.53 7.84 12.48
C ASN A 113 7.45 7.45 13.51
N THR A 114 7.74 7.65 14.79
CA THR A 114 6.87 7.27 15.91
C THR A 114 5.56 8.08 16.01
N ASP A 115 5.42 9.15 15.22
CA ASP A 115 4.19 9.93 15.02
C ASP A 115 3.46 9.60 13.71
N GLY A 116 3.99 8.68 12.91
CA GLY A 116 3.37 8.20 11.68
C GLY A 116 3.63 9.05 10.43
N ILE A 117 4.66 9.92 10.44
CA ILE A 117 5.19 10.57 9.23
C ILE A 117 6.36 9.76 8.64
N ASP A 118 6.93 10.22 7.52
CA ASP A 118 8.12 9.62 6.86
C ASP A 118 7.88 8.17 6.40
N PHE A 119 6.69 7.94 5.81
CA PHE A 119 6.31 6.64 5.27
C PHE A 119 7.16 6.26 4.06
N ALA A 120 7.98 5.22 4.22
CA ALA A 120 8.91 4.77 3.19
C ALA A 120 9.08 3.24 3.16
N PRO A 121 9.48 2.66 2.02
CA PRO A 121 9.96 1.28 1.97
C PRO A 121 11.17 1.07 2.89
N PHE A 122 11.13 0.03 3.73
CA PHE A 122 12.29 -0.35 4.54
C PHE A 122 13.11 -1.45 3.85
N CYS A 123 12.43 -2.50 3.38
CA CYS A 123 13.04 -3.57 2.59
C CYS A 123 12.60 -3.42 1.13
N GLY A 124 13.55 -3.59 0.20
CA GLY A 124 13.27 -3.58 -1.23
C GLY A 124 12.32 -4.72 -1.66
N GLU A 125 11.96 -4.73 -2.94
CA GLU A 125 10.96 -5.66 -3.44
C GLU A 125 11.41 -7.12 -3.48
N VAL A 126 12.73 -7.37 -3.41
CA VAL A 126 13.39 -8.69 -3.50
C VAL A 126 12.89 -9.64 -2.41
N GLY A 127 12.94 -10.94 -2.69
CA GLY A 127 12.49 -12.00 -1.78
C GLY A 127 11.06 -12.43 -2.05
N ARG A 128 10.38 -12.96 -1.05
CA ARG A 128 9.02 -13.52 -1.23
C ARG A 128 7.93 -12.47 -1.08
N ARG A 129 6.71 -12.86 -1.47
CA ARG A 129 5.51 -12.01 -1.51
C ARG A 129 5.12 -11.45 -0.14
N ILE A 130 5.31 -12.23 0.92
CA ILE A 130 4.97 -11.87 2.29
C ILE A 130 6.26 -11.70 3.08
N LYS A 131 6.43 -10.56 3.74
CA LYS A 131 7.48 -10.30 4.73
C LYS A 131 6.82 -9.84 6.03
N GLN A 132 7.12 -10.51 7.13
CA GLN A 132 6.45 -10.29 8.42
C GLN A 132 7.34 -10.64 9.61
N MET A 133 6.87 -10.33 10.82
CA MET A 133 7.56 -10.59 12.09
C MET A 133 9.02 -10.11 12.09
N PRO A 134 9.32 -8.86 11.72
CA PRO A 134 10.68 -8.36 11.75
C PRO A 134 11.22 -8.27 13.18
N CYS A 135 12.52 -8.49 13.33
CA CYS A 135 13.27 -8.18 14.54
C CYS A 135 14.64 -7.58 14.18
N VAL A 136 15.26 -6.87 15.11
CA VAL A 136 16.52 -6.17 14.87
C VAL A 136 17.60 -6.69 15.81
N THR A 137 18.72 -7.16 15.26
CA THR A 137 19.85 -7.68 16.03
C THR A 137 20.82 -6.58 16.44
N THR A 138 21.60 -6.82 17.51
CA THR A 138 22.67 -5.90 17.96
C THR A 138 23.85 -5.79 16.99
N ARG A 139 23.90 -6.64 15.94
CA ARG A 139 24.89 -6.57 14.84
C ARG A 139 24.38 -5.80 13.61
N GLY A 140 23.25 -5.11 13.73
CA GLY A 140 22.74 -4.27 12.64
C GLY A 140 22.13 -5.06 11.49
N LEU A 141 21.43 -6.16 11.80
CA LEU A 141 20.58 -6.87 10.85
C LEU A 141 19.11 -6.71 11.25
N ALA A 142 18.24 -6.48 10.26
CA ALA A 142 16.82 -6.73 10.41
C ALA A 142 16.53 -8.13 9.84
N VAL A 143 16.06 -9.05 10.68
CA VAL A 143 15.67 -10.42 10.32
C VAL A 143 14.16 -10.51 10.31
N PHE A 144 13.58 -11.19 9.32
CA PHE A 144 12.14 -11.32 9.16
C PHE A 144 11.77 -12.69 8.60
N VAL A 145 10.50 -13.06 8.81
CA VAL A 145 9.89 -14.24 8.20
C VAL A 145 9.34 -13.87 6.84
N GLU A 146 9.55 -14.72 5.84
CA GLU A 146 8.96 -14.53 4.51
C GLU A 146 8.40 -15.82 3.90
N ALA A 147 7.36 -15.66 3.08
CA ALA A 147 6.64 -16.75 2.42
C ALA A 147 5.93 -16.27 1.15
N ASP A 148 5.53 -17.19 0.26
CA ASP A 148 4.70 -16.84 -0.90
C ASP A 148 3.19 -16.86 -0.56
N SER A 149 2.81 -17.73 0.37
CA SER A 149 1.46 -17.86 0.91
C SER A 149 1.45 -17.79 2.43
N VAL A 150 0.31 -17.41 3.00
CA VAL A 150 0.12 -17.37 4.46
C VAL A 150 -0.09 -18.80 4.95
N ALA A 151 0.86 -19.31 5.74
CA ALA A 151 0.65 -20.55 6.50
C ALA A 151 -0.37 -20.33 7.62
N TRP A 152 -1.00 -21.39 8.12
CA TRP A 152 -2.00 -21.29 9.21
C TRP A 152 -1.46 -20.58 10.46
N ASP A 153 -0.17 -20.72 10.72
CA ASP A 153 0.58 -20.10 11.81
C ASP A 153 1.37 -18.87 11.36
N GLY A 154 1.41 -18.54 10.07
CA GLY A 154 2.28 -17.49 9.53
C GLY A 154 3.77 -17.87 9.48
N ALA A 155 4.14 -19.13 9.72
CA ALA A 155 5.54 -19.55 9.62
C ALA A 155 6.04 -19.52 8.16
N GLY A 156 7.34 -19.29 7.99
CA GLY A 156 7.98 -19.16 6.68
C GLY A 156 9.48 -19.40 6.74
N GLN A 157 10.21 -18.86 5.77
CA GLN A 157 11.68 -18.84 5.79
C GLN A 157 12.19 -17.60 6.50
N LEU A 158 13.44 -17.63 6.96
CA LEU A 158 14.11 -16.44 7.50
C LEU A 158 14.96 -15.78 6.42
N SER A 159 14.82 -14.48 6.32
CA SER A 159 15.63 -13.61 5.48
C SER A 159 16.03 -12.36 6.27
N CYS A 160 17.03 -11.63 5.79
CA CYS A 160 17.51 -10.43 6.46
C CYS A 160 17.98 -9.36 5.49
N VAL A 161 18.08 -8.14 6.01
CA VAL A 161 18.74 -6.99 5.40
C VAL A 161 19.66 -6.34 6.43
N SER A 162 20.72 -5.67 5.98
CA SER A 162 21.55 -4.81 6.84
C SER A 162 20.87 -3.48 7.08
N LEU A 163 20.90 -2.99 8.33
CA LEU A 163 20.36 -1.67 8.66
C LEU A 163 21.08 -0.53 7.95
N ARG A 164 22.33 -0.74 7.53
CA ARG A 164 23.12 0.28 6.82
C ARG A 164 22.60 0.54 5.41
N ARG A 165 22.02 -0.46 4.76
CA ARG A 165 21.56 -0.37 3.37
C ARG A 165 20.39 -1.34 3.10
N PRO A 166 19.25 -1.18 3.78
CA PRO A 166 18.24 -2.23 3.85
C PRO A 166 17.53 -2.49 2.51
N LEU A 167 17.52 -1.53 1.59
CA LEU A 167 16.96 -1.66 0.25
C LEU A 167 17.80 -2.53 -0.70
N HIS A 168 19.09 -2.72 -0.42
CA HIS A 168 20.03 -3.38 -1.33
C HIS A 168 20.85 -4.52 -0.69
N SER A 169 20.51 -4.94 0.52
CA SER A 169 21.28 -5.93 1.29
C SER A 169 20.50 -7.20 1.62
N TYR A 170 19.42 -7.46 0.90
CA TYR A 170 18.60 -8.65 1.08
C TYR A 170 19.43 -9.93 0.97
N ARG A 171 19.23 -10.84 1.93
CA ARG A 171 19.87 -12.16 1.97
C ARG A 171 18.96 -13.17 2.66
N SER A 172 18.76 -14.32 2.01
CA SER A 172 18.09 -15.48 2.61
C SER A 172 19.00 -16.20 3.62
N ILE A 173 18.44 -16.48 4.81
CA ILE A 173 19.12 -17.21 5.88
C ILE A 173 18.82 -18.69 5.75
N THR A 174 17.53 -19.07 5.71
CA THR A 174 17.08 -20.47 5.75
C THR A 174 16.34 -20.91 4.49
N ARG A 175 16.27 -22.23 4.29
CA ARG A 175 15.55 -22.90 3.21
C ARG A 175 14.33 -23.65 3.77
N ALA A 176 13.40 -24.02 2.89
CA ALA A 176 12.11 -24.60 3.32
C ALA A 176 12.28 -26.05 3.80
N ASP A 177 13.24 -26.77 3.22
CA ASP A 177 13.68 -28.11 3.65
C ASP A 177 14.38 -28.11 5.01
N GLU A 178 14.88 -26.97 5.47
CA GLU A 178 15.45 -26.81 6.81
C GLU A 178 14.36 -26.60 7.89
N GLY A 179 13.10 -26.46 7.51
CA GLY A 179 11.95 -26.21 8.38
C GLY A 179 11.30 -24.85 8.14
N LEU A 180 10.21 -24.60 8.86
CA LEU A 180 9.49 -23.32 8.84
C LEU A 180 9.67 -22.60 10.18
N PHE A 181 9.93 -21.30 10.10
CA PHE A 181 10.36 -20.44 11.18
C PHE A 181 9.32 -19.37 11.49
N HIS A 182 9.26 -18.96 12.76
CA HIS A 182 8.26 -18.04 13.28
C HIS A 182 8.83 -17.19 14.43
N SER A 183 8.36 -15.95 14.57
CA SER A 183 8.71 -15.02 15.67
C SER A 183 10.20 -14.91 16.02
N PRO A 184 11.07 -14.45 15.09
CA PRO A 184 12.46 -14.17 15.43
C PRO A 184 12.53 -13.05 16.50
N SER A 185 13.51 -13.16 17.40
CA SER A 185 13.64 -12.30 18.57
C SER A 185 15.12 -12.14 18.92
N PRO A 186 15.65 -10.91 19.06
CA PRO A 186 17.09 -10.70 19.15
C PRO A 186 17.68 -11.12 20.50
N LEU A 187 18.91 -11.62 20.46
CA LEU A 187 19.77 -11.84 21.62
C LEU A 187 20.87 -10.76 21.71
N PRO A 188 21.38 -10.44 22.92
CA PRO A 188 22.40 -9.41 23.10
C PRO A 188 23.69 -9.63 22.31
N ASP A 189 24.05 -10.87 22.03
CA ASP A 189 25.27 -11.26 21.31
C ASP A 189 25.17 -11.20 19.77
N GLY A 190 24.00 -10.82 19.24
CA GLY A 190 23.70 -10.69 17.82
C GLY A 190 23.00 -11.89 17.20
N ARG A 191 22.84 -13.00 17.94
CA ARG A 191 21.99 -14.13 17.54
C ARG A 191 20.51 -13.78 17.66
N ILE A 192 19.65 -14.71 17.27
CA ILE A 192 18.20 -14.64 17.49
C ILE A 192 17.70 -15.91 18.18
N LEU A 193 16.70 -15.77 19.05
CA LEU A 193 15.76 -16.84 19.35
C LEU A 193 14.70 -16.88 18.24
N VAL A 194 14.32 -18.08 17.81
CA VAL A 194 13.30 -18.27 16.79
C VAL A 194 12.56 -19.58 17.01
N SER A 195 11.26 -19.59 16.73
CA SER A 195 10.46 -20.81 16.73
C SER A 195 10.62 -21.54 15.40
N ARG A 196 10.80 -22.86 15.42
CA ARG A 196 10.96 -23.69 14.23
C ARG A 196 10.11 -24.95 14.34
N ARG A 197 9.42 -25.31 13.25
CA ARG A 197 8.82 -26.64 13.06
C ARG A 197 9.27 -27.29 11.75
N PRO A 198 9.22 -28.62 11.63
CA PRO A 198 9.36 -29.30 10.34
C PRO A 198 8.35 -28.79 9.30
N ALA A 199 8.78 -28.70 8.04
CA ALA A 199 7.93 -28.19 6.96
C ALA A 199 6.75 -29.12 6.63
N ASP A 200 6.92 -30.42 6.86
CA ASP A 200 5.87 -31.44 6.73
C ASP A 200 4.84 -31.41 7.89
N GLY A 201 5.08 -30.59 8.92
CA GLY A 201 4.19 -30.48 10.08
C GLY A 201 4.23 -31.69 11.02
N SER A 202 5.25 -32.55 10.92
CA SER A 202 5.40 -33.76 11.73
C SER A 202 5.60 -33.51 13.23
N ALA A 203 6.05 -32.31 13.61
CA ALA A 203 6.28 -31.92 14.99
C ALA A 203 5.85 -30.46 15.26
N PRO A 204 5.60 -30.09 16.53
CA PRO A 204 5.27 -28.72 16.89
C PRO A 204 6.48 -27.78 16.77
N HIS A 205 6.27 -26.50 17.10
CA HIS A 205 7.36 -25.52 17.09
C HIS A 205 8.25 -25.72 18.33
N ALA A 206 9.54 -25.87 18.12
CA ALA A 206 10.59 -25.78 19.13
C ALA A 206 11.21 -24.38 19.14
N VAL A 207 11.78 -23.94 20.26
CA VAL A 207 12.61 -22.73 20.32
C VAL A 207 14.03 -23.09 19.96
N CYS A 208 14.62 -22.36 19.02
CA CYS A 208 16.00 -22.49 18.63
C CYS A 208 16.75 -21.16 18.79
N SER A 209 18.05 -21.23 19.04
CA SER A 209 19.00 -20.14 18.85
C SER A 209 19.56 -20.26 17.44
N LEU A 210 19.45 -19.20 16.65
CA LEU A 210 20.03 -19.10 15.30
C LEU A 210 21.03 -17.94 15.25
N ASP A 211 22.20 -18.18 14.67
CA ASP A 211 23.13 -17.12 14.26
C ASP A 211 22.85 -16.71 12.81
N PRO A 212 22.37 -15.48 12.54
CA PRO A 212 22.03 -15.05 11.18
C PRO A 212 23.22 -15.00 10.21
N GLU A 213 24.45 -14.92 10.71
CA GLU A 213 25.66 -14.85 9.88
C GLU A 213 26.17 -16.23 9.53
N THR A 214 26.36 -17.09 10.54
CA THR A 214 26.91 -18.45 10.35
C THR A 214 25.84 -19.49 9.99
N LYS A 215 24.55 -19.14 10.14
CA LYS A 215 23.39 -20.01 9.97
C LYS A 215 23.36 -21.20 10.94
N ARG A 216 24.20 -21.18 11.97
CA ARG A 216 24.23 -22.21 13.01
C ARG A 216 22.95 -22.15 13.82
N LEU A 217 22.26 -23.30 13.89
CA LEU A 217 21.00 -23.47 14.59
C LEU A 217 21.19 -24.47 15.74
N GLU A 218 20.74 -24.11 16.94
CA GLU A 218 20.77 -24.95 18.13
C GLU A 218 19.38 -24.97 18.77
N VAL A 219 18.87 -26.16 19.11
CA VAL A 219 17.62 -26.29 19.85
C VAL A 219 17.84 -25.83 21.30
N VAL A 220 16.97 -24.96 21.80
CA VAL A 220 16.98 -24.43 23.17
C VAL A 220 15.88 -25.07 24.01
N LEU A 221 14.70 -25.23 23.43
CA LEU A 221 13.54 -25.84 24.09
C LEU A 221 12.72 -26.62 23.05
N GLU A 222 12.51 -27.90 23.31
CA GLU A 222 11.66 -28.78 22.52
C GLU A 222 10.92 -29.73 23.46
N GLU A 223 9.59 -29.64 23.47
CA GLU A 223 8.73 -30.52 24.25
C GLU A 223 7.55 -30.97 23.39
N ALA A 224 7.15 -32.23 23.54
CA ALA A 224 6.05 -32.79 22.78
C ALA A 224 4.70 -32.17 23.20
N GLY A 225 3.79 -32.04 22.23
CA GLY A 225 2.39 -31.71 22.49
C GLY A 225 2.03 -30.21 22.60
N CYS A 226 3.00 -29.29 22.49
CA CYS A 226 2.71 -27.85 22.44
C CYS A 226 3.64 -27.09 21.49
N HIS A 227 3.15 -26.00 20.91
CA HIS A 227 3.96 -25.09 20.09
C HIS A 227 4.61 -24.02 20.96
N TRP A 228 5.94 -23.95 20.97
CA TRP A 228 6.68 -22.90 21.65
C TRP A 228 6.91 -21.72 20.72
N LEU A 229 6.11 -20.66 20.90
CA LEU A 229 6.09 -19.46 20.04
C LEU A 229 6.53 -18.20 20.79
N GLN A 230 7.03 -17.20 20.04
CA GLN A 230 7.26 -15.84 20.54
C GLN A 230 8.23 -15.75 21.75
N ALA A 231 9.27 -16.58 21.80
CA ALA A 231 10.28 -16.50 22.84
C ALA A 231 10.94 -15.10 22.91
N LYS A 232 10.99 -14.53 24.12
CA LYS A 232 11.61 -13.23 24.41
C LYS A 232 12.65 -13.39 25.50
N VAL A 233 13.83 -12.81 25.27
CA VAL A 233 14.87 -12.73 26.30
C VAL A 233 14.57 -11.59 27.27
N VAL A 234 14.80 -11.83 28.56
CA VAL A 234 14.80 -10.78 29.58
C VAL A 234 16.25 -10.35 29.80
N ALA A 235 16.65 -9.27 29.15
CA ALA A 235 18.00 -8.71 29.25
C ALA A 235 17.95 -7.18 29.14
N PRO A 236 18.95 -6.47 29.71
CA PRO A 236 19.14 -5.05 29.43
C PRO A 236 19.29 -4.81 27.92
N ARG A 237 18.71 -3.71 27.42
CA ARG A 237 18.87 -3.25 26.04
C ARG A 237 19.03 -1.73 26.03
N GLU A 238 19.66 -1.23 24.99
CA GLU A 238 19.73 0.22 24.75
C GLU A 238 18.33 0.79 24.48
N GLU A 239 18.08 1.99 25.01
CA GLU A 239 16.86 2.74 24.70
C GLU A 239 16.98 3.24 23.26
N PRO A 240 16.01 2.97 22.36
CA PRO A 240 16.04 3.49 21.00
C PRO A 240 16.04 5.02 21.01
N ASP A 241 16.64 5.62 19.98
CA ASP A 241 16.66 7.07 19.87
C ASP A 241 15.25 7.67 19.94
N GLY A 242 15.13 8.75 20.70
CA GLY A 242 13.89 9.49 20.76
C GLY A 242 13.66 10.34 19.51
N ARG A 243 12.41 10.76 19.29
CA ARG A 243 12.00 11.53 18.12
C ARG A 243 11.20 12.76 18.52
N SER A 244 11.38 13.83 17.76
CA SER A 244 10.57 15.04 17.86
C SER A 244 9.40 14.98 16.88
N SER A 245 8.29 15.63 17.23
CA SER A 245 7.12 15.69 16.37
C SER A 245 6.71 17.13 16.05
N VAL A 246 6.27 17.32 14.82
CA VAL A 246 5.72 18.58 14.30
C VAL A 246 4.19 18.59 14.30
N LEU A 247 3.56 17.51 14.78
CA LEU A 247 2.12 17.37 14.70
C LEU A 247 1.41 18.42 15.57
N THR A 248 0.39 19.04 15.00
CA THR A 248 -0.54 19.90 15.73
C THR A 248 -1.92 19.26 15.66
N PRO A 249 -2.37 18.51 16.69
CA PRO A 249 -3.59 17.69 16.62
C PRO A 249 -4.85 18.43 16.18
N GLU A 250 -4.93 19.73 16.44
CA GLU A 250 -6.05 20.61 16.12
C GLU A 250 -6.13 20.99 14.64
N ASP A 251 -5.03 20.88 13.90
CA ASP A 251 -4.97 21.13 12.46
C ASP A 251 -5.33 19.84 11.71
N PRO A 252 -6.54 19.75 11.09
CA PRO A 252 -6.99 18.52 10.44
C PRO A 252 -6.34 18.30 9.06
N LEU A 253 -5.49 19.22 8.61
CA LEU A 253 -4.87 19.20 7.30
C LEU A 253 -3.41 18.75 7.40
N GLY A 254 -2.84 18.40 6.26
CA GLY A 254 -1.41 18.21 6.09
C GLY A 254 -1.05 18.47 4.63
N LYS A 255 0.23 18.42 4.32
CA LYS A 255 0.75 18.80 3.00
C LYS A 255 1.53 17.67 2.35
N PHE A 256 1.39 17.59 1.04
CA PHE A 256 2.28 16.83 0.17
C PHE A 256 2.95 17.74 -0.84
N TYR A 257 4.22 17.52 -1.09
CA TYR A 257 4.93 18.17 -2.19
C TYR A 257 5.83 17.19 -2.94
N CYS A 258 6.11 17.50 -4.20
CA CYS A 258 7.09 16.80 -5.02
C CYS A 258 8.02 17.83 -5.64
N LEU A 259 9.34 17.58 -5.57
CA LEU A 259 10.34 18.52 -6.09
C LEU A 259 10.42 18.50 -7.61
N ASP A 260 10.25 17.33 -8.23
CA ASP A 260 10.23 17.19 -9.70
C ASP A 260 9.62 15.85 -10.11
N VAL A 261 8.40 15.86 -10.65
CA VAL A 261 7.72 14.61 -11.07
C VAL A 261 8.49 13.83 -12.16
N TYR A 262 9.44 14.46 -12.85
CA TYR A 262 10.26 13.82 -13.90
C TYR A 262 11.50 13.12 -13.35
N GLN A 263 11.80 13.25 -12.05
CA GLN A 263 12.77 12.40 -11.37
C GLN A 263 12.11 11.04 -11.11
N THR A 264 12.58 9.99 -11.78
CA THR A 264 11.97 8.65 -11.73
C THR A 264 13.02 7.55 -11.74
N ASP A 265 12.60 6.35 -11.34
CA ASP A 265 13.33 5.09 -11.47
C ASP A 265 13.21 4.42 -12.85
N LEU A 266 12.64 5.10 -13.85
CA LEU A 266 12.47 4.52 -15.19
C LEU A 266 13.83 4.22 -15.82
N LYS A 267 13.93 3.06 -16.48
CA LYS A 267 15.16 2.59 -17.13
C LYS A 267 15.72 3.58 -18.16
N ASP A 268 14.84 4.26 -18.88
CA ASP A 268 15.21 5.32 -19.81
C ASP A 268 14.47 6.61 -19.42
N PRO A 269 15.19 7.66 -18.97
CA PRO A 269 14.57 8.91 -18.56
C PRO A 269 13.85 9.63 -19.71
N LYS A 270 14.16 9.30 -20.98
CA LYS A 270 13.46 9.85 -22.14
C LYS A 270 12.06 9.30 -22.31
N TRP A 271 11.72 8.19 -21.65
CA TRP A 271 10.39 7.63 -21.80
C TRP A 271 9.31 8.59 -21.29
N MET A 272 9.58 9.31 -20.21
CA MET A 272 8.67 10.31 -19.63
C MET A 272 9.22 11.73 -19.86
N PRO A 273 9.11 12.28 -21.08
CA PRO A 273 9.69 13.57 -21.40
C PRO A 273 9.01 14.69 -20.60
N ARG A 274 9.77 15.73 -20.25
CA ARG A 274 9.22 16.92 -19.59
C ARG A 274 8.05 17.51 -20.38
N GLY A 275 7.01 17.89 -19.67
CA GLY A 275 5.77 18.42 -20.22
C GLY A 275 4.73 17.37 -20.58
N CYS A 276 5.02 16.06 -20.51
CA CYS A 276 3.99 15.03 -20.75
C CYS A 276 2.99 14.93 -19.60
N VAL A 277 3.38 15.27 -18.37
CA VAL A 277 2.48 15.35 -17.22
C VAL A 277 1.85 16.74 -17.19
N LYS A 278 0.52 16.79 -17.14
CA LYS A 278 -0.26 18.03 -17.13
C LYS A 278 -0.85 18.37 -15.77
N LYS A 279 -1.22 17.34 -15.01
CA LYS A 279 -1.85 17.49 -13.69
C LYS A 279 -1.41 16.38 -12.74
N VAL A 280 -1.55 16.63 -11.46
CA VAL A 280 -1.64 15.57 -10.44
C VAL A 280 -3.09 15.49 -9.96
N ARG A 281 -3.65 14.28 -9.91
CA ARG A 281 -4.94 13.99 -9.29
C ARG A 281 -4.70 13.37 -7.92
N VAL A 282 -5.40 13.90 -6.92
CA VAL A 282 -5.36 13.42 -5.54
C VAL A 282 -6.63 12.63 -5.27
N VAL A 283 -6.44 11.37 -4.90
CA VAL A 283 -7.52 10.41 -4.70
C VAL A 283 -7.45 9.89 -3.29
N GLU A 284 -8.55 9.98 -2.54
CA GLU A 284 -8.67 9.28 -1.27
C GLU A 284 -9.19 7.86 -1.46
N GLY A 285 -8.70 6.95 -0.62
CA GLY A 285 -9.25 5.62 -0.46
C GLY A 285 -10.39 5.62 0.57
N VAL A 286 -11.50 4.97 0.24
CA VAL A 286 -12.66 4.87 1.14
C VAL A 286 -12.60 3.53 1.88
N PRO A 287 -12.47 3.53 3.22
CA PRO A 287 -12.52 2.31 4.03
C PRO A 287 -13.85 1.57 3.87
N ARG A 288 -13.78 0.24 3.92
CA ARG A 288 -14.97 -0.62 3.83
C ARG A 288 -15.50 -0.95 5.22
N GLY A 289 -16.80 -0.77 5.45
CA GLY A 289 -17.49 -1.20 6.66
C GLY A 289 -17.92 -2.68 6.63
N PRO A 290 -18.14 -3.32 7.80
CA PRO A 290 -18.85 -4.59 7.89
C PRO A 290 -20.25 -4.44 7.31
N GLY A 291 -20.60 -5.24 6.31
CA GLY A 291 -21.92 -5.21 5.67
C GLY A 291 -22.04 -4.29 4.46
N ASP A 292 -21.00 -3.55 4.08
CA ASP A 292 -20.98 -2.81 2.81
C ASP A 292 -21.32 -3.77 1.65
N PRO A 293 -22.25 -3.39 0.75
CA PRO A 293 -22.84 -4.28 -0.26
C PRO A 293 -21.78 -5.15 -0.94
N SER A 294 -22.06 -6.45 -1.02
CA SER A 294 -21.23 -7.35 -1.80
C SER A 294 -21.29 -6.92 -3.27
N THR A 295 -20.13 -6.58 -3.82
CA THR A 295 -19.94 -6.44 -5.26
C THR A 295 -20.39 -7.72 -5.99
N PRO A 296 -20.75 -7.66 -7.29
CA PRO A 296 -21.04 -8.87 -8.06
C PRO A 296 -19.94 -9.91 -7.83
N ALA A 297 -20.32 -11.08 -7.30
CA ALA A 297 -19.38 -12.05 -6.71
C ALA A 297 -18.31 -12.56 -7.70
N SER A 298 -18.49 -12.33 -8.99
CA SER A 298 -17.63 -12.82 -10.07
C SER A 298 -16.42 -11.94 -10.39
N VAL A 299 -16.37 -10.66 -9.95
CA VAL A 299 -15.30 -9.72 -10.37
C VAL A 299 -14.56 -9.11 -9.16
N PRO A 300 -13.29 -9.47 -8.93
CA PRO A 300 -12.45 -8.84 -7.91
C PRO A 300 -12.35 -7.32 -8.07
N GLN A 301 -12.46 -6.56 -6.99
CA GLN A 301 -12.42 -5.09 -7.03
C GLN A 301 -11.27 -4.50 -6.19
N LEU A 302 -10.84 -3.30 -6.58
CA LEU A 302 -9.98 -2.44 -5.77
C LEU A 302 -10.84 -1.67 -4.75
N ALA A 303 -10.21 -1.06 -3.74
CA ALA A 303 -10.92 -0.20 -2.79
C ALA A 303 -11.66 0.94 -3.48
N ALA A 304 -12.72 1.44 -2.86
CA ALA A 304 -13.49 2.58 -3.37
C ALA A 304 -12.63 3.85 -3.28
N ARG A 305 -12.83 4.75 -4.23
CA ARG A 305 -12.00 5.95 -4.41
C ARG A 305 -12.88 7.17 -4.63
N ARG A 306 -12.47 8.30 -4.05
CA ARG A 306 -13.05 9.61 -4.33
C ARG A 306 -11.94 10.61 -4.64
N ILE A 307 -12.21 11.52 -5.57
CA ILE A 307 -11.26 12.56 -5.96
C ILE A 307 -11.38 13.73 -4.99
N LEU A 308 -10.26 14.09 -4.38
CA LEU A 308 -10.12 15.31 -3.59
C LEU A 308 -9.92 16.53 -4.50
N GLY A 309 -9.21 16.35 -5.60
CA GLY A 309 -9.11 17.33 -6.67
C GLY A 309 -7.95 17.04 -7.61
N GLU A 310 -7.74 17.97 -8.55
CA GLU A 310 -6.63 17.96 -9.48
C GLU A 310 -5.95 19.33 -9.46
N THR A 311 -4.63 19.36 -9.62
CA THR A 311 -3.88 20.60 -9.80
C THR A 311 -2.83 20.47 -10.89
N SER A 312 -2.48 21.58 -11.53
CA SER A 312 -1.37 21.67 -12.48
C SER A 312 -0.03 21.65 -11.75
N LEU A 313 1.01 21.29 -12.50
CA LEU A 313 2.40 21.38 -12.04
C LEU A 313 2.94 22.80 -12.24
N ALA A 314 3.93 23.18 -11.43
CA ALA A 314 4.78 24.33 -11.72
C ALA A 314 5.65 24.06 -12.96
N ALA A 315 6.27 25.12 -13.50
CA ALA A 315 7.07 25.03 -14.73
C ALA A 315 8.27 24.08 -14.59
N ASP A 316 8.86 24.00 -13.40
CA ASP A 316 9.96 23.10 -13.08
C ASP A 316 9.53 21.63 -12.84
N GLY A 317 8.23 21.32 -12.92
CA GLY A 317 7.67 19.99 -12.71
C GLY A 317 7.33 19.68 -11.25
N SER A 318 7.42 20.64 -10.34
CA SER A 318 7.06 20.47 -8.93
C SER A 318 5.55 20.67 -8.67
N PHE A 319 5.07 20.17 -7.53
CA PHE A 319 3.75 20.50 -6.98
C PHE A 319 3.79 20.59 -5.45
N ASN A 320 2.84 21.33 -4.88
CA ASN A 320 2.64 21.50 -3.43
C ASN A 320 1.14 21.61 -3.15
N ILE A 321 0.60 20.67 -2.38
CA ILE A 321 -0.83 20.50 -2.15
C ILE A 321 -1.12 20.35 -0.66
N GLU A 322 -2.27 20.85 -0.24
CA GLU A 322 -2.82 20.66 1.10
C GLU A 322 -4.04 19.74 1.04
N VAL A 323 -4.07 18.73 1.91
CA VAL A 323 -5.05 17.64 1.89
C VAL A 323 -5.52 17.35 3.32
N PRO A 324 -6.64 16.64 3.52
CA PRO A 324 -7.00 16.18 4.85
C PRO A 324 -5.94 15.18 5.37
N ALA A 325 -5.50 15.38 6.61
CA ALA A 325 -4.60 14.45 7.28
C ALA A 325 -5.31 13.14 7.62
N ASN A 326 -4.53 12.11 7.95
CA ASN A 326 -5.02 10.85 8.53
C ASN A 326 -5.97 10.09 7.59
N LEU A 327 -5.80 10.25 6.27
CA LEU A 327 -6.53 9.54 5.24
C LEU A 327 -5.56 8.79 4.31
N PRO A 328 -5.94 7.60 3.81
CA PRO A 328 -5.22 6.96 2.70
C PRO A 328 -5.43 7.76 1.43
N ILE A 329 -4.33 8.24 0.86
CA ILE A 329 -4.26 9.06 -0.33
C ILE A 329 -3.43 8.33 -1.38
N GLN A 330 -3.81 8.49 -2.64
CA GLN A 330 -3.09 8.08 -3.83
C GLN A 330 -2.95 9.29 -4.75
N LEU A 331 -1.75 9.48 -5.28
CA LEU A 331 -1.44 10.49 -6.29
C LEU A 331 -1.40 9.81 -7.66
N GLN A 332 -2.03 10.43 -8.67
CA GLN A 332 -1.97 10.01 -10.07
C GLN A 332 -1.40 11.15 -10.92
N LEU A 333 -0.33 10.91 -11.67
CA LEU A 333 0.18 11.85 -12.66
C LEU A 333 -0.62 11.68 -13.95
N LEU A 334 -1.23 12.75 -14.45
CA LEU A 334 -2.12 12.72 -15.61
C LEU A 334 -1.47 13.33 -16.85
N ASP A 335 -1.70 12.75 -18.02
CA ASP A 335 -1.35 13.34 -19.30
C ASP A 335 -2.42 14.33 -19.83
N ASP A 336 -2.25 14.79 -21.07
CA ASP A 336 -3.14 15.71 -21.75
C ASP A 336 -4.53 15.12 -22.07
N LYS A 337 -4.68 13.80 -21.98
CA LYS A 337 -5.95 13.08 -22.15
C LYS A 337 -6.59 12.71 -20.81
N GLY A 338 -6.01 13.17 -19.69
CA GLY A 338 -6.50 12.87 -18.35
C GLY A 338 -6.23 11.43 -17.89
N MET A 339 -5.41 10.67 -18.63
CA MET A 339 -5.06 9.29 -18.29
C MET A 339 -3.89 9.27 -17.29
N ALA A 340 -3.98 8.39 -16.30
CA ALA A 340 -2.89 8.19 -15.35
C ALA A 340 -1.66 7.56 -16.03
N LEU A 341 -0.53 8.27 -15.97
CA LEU A 341 0.79 7.82 -16.39
C LEU A 341 1.47 6.96 -15.32
N ARG A 342 1.32 7.38 -14.05
CA ARG A 342 1.82 6.68 -12.85
C ARG A 342 0.88 6.96 -11.68
N SER A 343 0.79 5.98 -10.78
CA SER A 343 0.05 6.06 -9.53
C SER A 343 0.89 5.51 -8.39
N CYS A 344 0.90 6.15 -7.21
CA CYS A 344 1.58 5.61 -6.04
C CYS A 344 0.72 4.58 -5.27
N GLY A 345 1.31 3.95 -4.25
CA GLY A 345 0.56 3.19 -3.24
C GLY A 345 -0.31 4.08 -2.36
N TRP A 346 -0.93 3.49 -1.33
CA TRP A 346 -1.57 4.30 -0.29
C TRP A 346 -0.51 4.98 0.56
N ILE A 347 -0.56 6.30 0.60
CA ILE A 347 0.25 7.16 1.48
C ILE A 347 -0.70 7.97 2.36
N TRP A 348 -0.17 8.65 3.38
CA TRP A 348 -0.93 9.59 4.20
C TRP A 348 0.00 10.68 4.70
N THR A 349 -0.60 11.79 5.10
CA THR A 349 0.07 12.82 5.89
C THR A 349 -0.60 12.91 7.26
N ARG A 350 0.08 13.54 8.21
CA ARG A 350 -0.39 13.74 9.57
C ARG A 350 -0.79 15.19 9.78
N ASN A 351 -1.51 15.44 10.87
CA ASN A 351 -1.96 16.77 11.26
C ASN A 351 -0.82 17.80 11.23
N HIS A 352 -0.99 18.89 10.48
CA HIS A 352 -0.02 19.94 10.23
C HIS A 352 1.26 19.54 9.48
N ALA A 353 1.50 18.24 9.27
CA ALA A 353 2.77 17.76 8.73
C ALA A 353 2.89 18.04 7.23
N ALA A 354 4.09 18.44 6.81
CA ALA A 354 4.48 18.47 5.41
C ALA A 354 5.33 17.24 5.08
N GLN A 355 4.95 16.50 4.04
CA GLN A 355 5.68 15.34 3.57
C GLN A 355 6.03 15.49 2.09
N GLY A 356 7.31 15.29 1.77
CA GLY A 356 7.84 15.49 0.43
C GLY A 356 8.35 14.22 -0.22
N CYS A 357 8.28 14.15 -1.55
CA CYS A 357 9.10 13.26 -2.36
C CYS A 357 10.01 14.06 -3.29
N ILE A 358 11.13 13.49 -3.70
CA ILE A 358 12.02 14.12 -4.67
C ILE A 358 11.39 14.01 -6.06
N GLY A 359 10.80 12.85 -6.35
CA GLY A 359 10.25 12.52 -7.65
C GLY A 359 9.02 11.64 -7.60
N CYS A 360 8.72 11.04 -8.75
CA CYS A 360 7.64 10.07 -8.86
C CYS A 360 8.24 8.67 -8.92
N HIS A 361 8.46 8.07 -7.75
CA HIS A 361 9.10 6.75 -7.59
C HIS A 361 10.56 6.78 -8.08
N GLU A 362 11.32 7.73 -7.57
CA GLU A 362 12.76 7.86 -7.71
C GLU A 362 13.51 6.76 -6.93
N ASP A 363 14.83 6.69 -7.13
CA ASP A 363 15.71 5.92 -6.25
C ASP A 363 15.55 6.43 -4.80
N PRO A 364 15.14 5.59 -3.83
CA PRO A 364 14.96 6.03 -2.44
C PRO A 364 16.25 6.45 -1.74
N GLU A 365 17.43 6.11 -2.28
CA GLU A 365 18.74 6.59 -1.80
C GLU A 365 19.16 7.91 -2.47
N LEU A 366 18.36 8.46 -3.38
CA LEU A 366 18.63 9.73 -4.04
C LEU A 366 18.59 10.88 -3.04
N THR A 367 19.60 11.76 -3.12
CA THR A 367 19.58 13.05 -2.42
C THR A 367 19.03 14.11 -3.37
N PRO A 368 18.13 14.99 -2.92
CA PRO A 368 17.60 16.04 -3.79
C PRO A 368 18.70 17.04 -4.17
N ILE A 369 18.55 17.64 -5.35
CA ILE A 369 19.38 18.77 -5.75
C ILE A 369 19.08 19.94 -4.81
N ASN A 370 20.12 20.64 -4.34
CA ASN A 370 19.97 21.81 -3.48
C ASN A 370 19.41 23.00 -4.28
N ARG A 371 18.09 23.03 -4.45
CA ARG A 371 17.31 24.11 -5.05
C ARG A 371 15.95 24.19 -4.36
N VAL A 372 15.38 25.39 -4.30
CA VAL A 372 13.98 25.55 -3.93
C VAL A 372 13.14 25.26 -5.16
N ALA A 373 12.24 24.28 -5.07
CA ALA A 373 11.30 23.99 -6.15
C ALA A 373 10.22 25.07 -6.20
N ASP A 374 9.76 25.43 -7.40
CA ASP A 374 8.85 26.56 -7.62
C ASP A 374 7.56 26.42 -6.79
N ALA A 375 6.98 25.22 -6.75
CA ALA A 375 5.74 24.96 -6.01
C ALA A 375 5.93 25.02 -4.48
N VAL A 376 7.13 24.74 -3.97
CA VAL A 376 7.44 24.82 -2.53
C VAL A 376 7.62 26.27 -2.08
N ALA A 377 8.02 27.16 -2.99
CA ALA A 377 8.11 28.60 -2.73
C ALA A 377 6.74 29.31 -2.74
N ALA A 378 5.68 28.63 -3.16
CA ALA A 378 4.32 29.15 -3.23
C ALA A 378 3.41 28.51 -2.18
N ASP A 379 2.25 29.12 -1.96
CA ASP A 379 1.20 28.56 -1.11
C ASP A 379 0.73 27.20 -1.65
N SER A 380 0.50 26.25 -0.73
CA SER A 380 -0.04 24.93 -1.08
C SER A 380 -1.42 25.06 -1.71
N VAL A 381 -1.68 24.30 -2.77
CA VAL A 381 -3.00 24.28 -3.41
C VAL A 381 -3.98 23.48 -2.53
N PRO A 382 -5.11 24.07 -2.08
CA PRO A 382 -6.05 23.39 -1.20
C PRO A 382 -6.87 22.34 -1.97
N LEU A 383 -6.72 21.07 -1.62
CA LEU A 383 -7.42 19.91 -2.19
C LEU A 383 -8.11 19.13 -1.08
N HIS A 384 -8.99 19.80 -0.35
CA HIS A 384 -9.73 19.24 0.78
C HIS A 384 -11.22 19.60 0.76
N PRO A 385 -11.95 19.38 -0.36
CA PRO A 385 -13.37 19.65 -0.39
C PRO A 385 -14.11 18.84 0.70
N PRO A 386 -15.24 19.38 1.20
CA PRO A 386 -16.16 18.64 2.06
C PRO A 386 -16.51 17.28 1.44
N VAL A 387 -16.77 16.28 2.29
CA VAL A 387 -16.95 14.88 1.87
C VAL A 387 -18.04 14.74 0.78
N GLU A 388 -19.08 15.54 0.87
CA GLU A 388 -20.25 15.55 -0.03
C GLU A 388 -19.91 16.07 -1.43
N ARG A 389 -18.79 16.80 -1.58
CA ARG A 389 -18.29 17.34 -2.85
C ARG A 389 -17.17 16.49 -3.47
N ARG A 390 -16.71 15.44 -2.78
CA ARG A 390 -15.65 14.55 -3.28
C ARG A 390 -16.23 13.65 -4.37
N GLN A 391 -15.68 13.75 -5.57
CA GLN A 391 -16.25 13.08 -6.75
C GLN A 391 -15.90 11.59 -6.76
N SER A 392 -16.87 10.73 -7.05
CA SER A 392 -16.67 9.33 -7.40
C SER A 392 -17.21 9.07 -8.81
N VAL A 393 -16.73 8.00 -9.44
CA VAL A 393 -17.33 7.50 -10.68
C VAL A 393 -17.86 6.10 -10.43
N ASP A 394 -19.15 5.93 -10.68
CA ASP A 394 -19.86 4.67 -10.53
C ASP A 394 -20.22 4.06 -11.89
N PHE A 395 -20.08 2.74 -12.01
CA PHE A 395 -20.40 2.05 -13.25
C PHE A 395 -21.89 2.14 -13.58
N ARG A 396 -22.79 1.85 -12.64
CA ARG A 396 -24.24 1.79 -12.95
C ARG A 396 -24.81 3.17 -13.19
N ARG A 397 -24.46 4.14 -12.35
CA ARG A 397 -24.96 5.52 -12.39
C ARG A 397 -24.40 6.28 -13.58
N ASP A 398 -23.10 6.17 -13.83
CA ASP A 398 -22.41 7.07 -14.77
C ASP A 398 -22.04 6.38 -16.09
N VAL A 399 -21.47 5.17 -16.04
CA VAL A 399 -20.91 4.51 -17.24
C VAL A 399 -21.95 3.71 -18.03
N MET A 400 -22.83 2.98 -17.35
CA MET A 400 -23.82 2.11 -17.99
C MET A 400 -24.79 2.88 -18.90
N PRO A 401 -25.30 4.07 -18.55
CA PRO A 401 -26.17 4.84 -19.44
C PRO A 401 -25.49 5.19 -20.77
N MET A 402 -24.19 5.51 -20.74
CA MET A 402 -23.39 5.77 -21.93
C MET A 402 -23.27 4.51 -22.80
N ILE A 403 -22.95 3.37 -22.20
CA ILE A 403 -22.82 2.08 -22.90
C ILE A 403 -24.15 1.66 -23.53
N ALA A 404 -25.26 1.78 -22.78
CA ALA A 404 -26.59 1.44 -23.26
C ALA A 404 -26.96 2.25 -24.50
N LYS A 405 -26.61 3.55 -24.51
CA LYS A 405 -26.93 4.47 -25.61
C LYS A 405 -26.04 4.26 -26.85
N LYS A 406 -24.74 3.99 -26.66
CA LYS A 406 -23.76 4.06 -27.76
C LYS A 406 -23.09 2.74 -28.15
N CYS A 407 -23.18 1.71 -27.32
CA CYS A 407 -22.47 0.45 -27.55
C CYS A 407 -23.42 -0.74 -27.69
N ALA A 408 -24.45 -0.84 -26.84
CA ALA A 408 -25.29 -2.02 -26.71
C ALA A 408 -25.94 -2.48 -28.03
N GLY A 409 -26.31 -1.56 -28.92
CA GLY A 409 -26.93 -1.88 -30.21
C GLY A 409 -26.05 -2.71 -31.15
N CYS A 410 -24.76 -2.38 -31.26
CA CYS A 410 -23.82 -3.13 -32.11
C CYS A 410 -23.15 -4.32 -31.38
N HIS A 411 -23.23 -4.31 -30.04
CA HIS A 411 -22.64 -5.30 -29.14
C HIS A 411 -23.72 -6.22 -28.53
N ALA A 412 -24.74 -6.59 -29.30
CA ALA A 412 -25.79 -7.54 -28.90
C ALA A 412 -25.33 -9.01 -29.07
N ALA A 413 -26.22 -9.97 -28.78
CA ALA A 413 -25.93 -11.41 -28.84
C ALA A 413 -25.37 -11.89 -30.20
N ASP A 414 -25.86 -11.33 -31.29
CA ASP A 414 -25.47 -11.59 -32.69
C ASP A 414 -24.54 -10.50 -33.26
N GLY A 415 -24.13 -9.55 -32.43
CA GLY A 415 -23.28 -8.42 -32.78
C GLY A 415 -21.79 -8.67 -32.62
N SER A 416 -21.03 -7.58 -32.57
CA SER A 416 -19.58 -7.63 -32.33
C SER A 416 -19.27 -7.91 -30.85
N PRO A 417 -18.30 -8.77 -30.52
CA PRO A 417 -17.86 -8.95 -29.13
C PRO A 417 -17.13 -7.68 -28.62
N PRO A 418 -17.15 -7.42 -27.30
CA PRO A 418 -17.89 -8.14 -26.25
C PRO A 418 -19.40 -7.91 -26.33
N ARG A 419 -20.18 -8.80 -25.71
CA ARG A 419 -21.63 -8.64 -25.57
C ARG A 419 -21.93 -7.63 -24.46
N LEU A 420 -22.58 -6.52 -24.80
CA LEU A 420 -22.87 -5.35 -23.92
C LEU A 420 -24.36 -4.97 -23.89
N ASP A 421 -25.25 -5.80 -24.43
CA ASP A 421 -26.71 -5.65 -24.35
C ASP A 421 -27.30 -6.05 -22.98
N GLY A 422 -26.47 -6.56 -22.08
CA GLY A 422 -26.84 -6.99 -20.73
C GLY A 422 -27.54 -8.35 -20.66
N GLY A 423 -28.12 -8.85 -21.75
CA GLY A 423 -28.81 -10.14 -21.78
C GLY A 423 -29.78 -10.31 -20.59
N SER A 424 -29.75 -11.49 -19.95
CA SER A 424 -30.56 -11.79 -18.76
C SER A 424 -30.01 -11.21 -17.45
N THR A 425 -28.76 -10.73 -17.42
CA THR A 425 -28.06 -10.24 -16.23
C THR A 425 -27.97 -8.72 -16.15
N GLY A 426 -28.48 -8.01 -17.16
CA GLY A 426 -28.52 -6.56 -17.21
C GLY A 426 -27.13 -5.92 -17.07
N ALA A 427 -27.05 -4.83 -16.30
CA ALA A 427 -25.81 -4.08 -16.09
C ALA A 427 -24.68 -4.92 -15.47
N GLU A 428 -25.00 -5.92 -14.64
CA GLU A 428 -23.99 -6.82 -14.05
C GLU A 428 -23.32 -7.67 -15.13
N GLY A 429 -24.08 -8.13 -16.13
CA GLY A 429 -23.55 -8.84 -17.29
C GLY A 429 -22.59 -8.01 -18.12
N VAL A 430 -22.97 -6.75 -18.38
CA VAL A 430 -22.12 -5.80 -19.12
C VAL A 430 -20.83 -5.53 -18.35
N TYR A 431 -20.93 -5.27 -17.05
CA TYR A 431 -19.78 -5.05 -16.18
C TYR A 431 -18.82 -6.26 -16.19
N ALA A 432 -19.35 -7.47 -16.01
CA ALA A 432 -18.57 -8.71 -16.06
C ALA A 432 -17.93 -8.94 -17.44
N ALA A 433 -18.62 -8.59 -18.53
CA ALA A 433 -18.08 -8.72 -19.89
C ALA A 433 -16.89 -7.78 -20.13
N LEU A 434 -16.95 -6.54 -19.65
CA LEU A 434 -15.84 -5.57 -19.76
C LEU A 434 -14.63 -5.96 -18.91
N LEU A 435 -14.90 -6.54 -17.74
CA LEU A 435 -13.89 -7.04 -16.80
C LEU A 435 -13.63 -8.55 -16.96
N ALA A 436 -13.89 -9.10 -18.14
CA ALA A 436 -13.54 -10.47 -18.45
C ALA A 436 -12.02 -10.68 -18.35
N ARG A 437 -11.61 -11.84 -17.82
CA ARG A 437 -10.20 -12.24 -17.69
C ARG A 437 -9.85 -13.25 -18.78
N GLU A 438 -8.63 -13.19 -19.29
CA GLU A 438 -8.04 -14.26 -20.11
C GLU A 438 -7.67 -15.45 -19.21
N GLU A 439 -7.76 -16.68 -19.73
CA GLU A 439 -7.28 -17.86 -19.02
C GLU A 439 -5.76 -17.73 -18.76
N ALA A 440 -5.36 -17.99 -17.52
CA ALA A 440 -4.07 -17.53 -16.99
C ALA A 440 -2.88 -18.37 -17.49
N SER A 441 -1.86 -17.67 -18.02
CA SER A 441 -0.48 -18.18 -18.12
C SER A 441 0.39 -17.55 -17.04
N GLY A 442 0.31 -18.04 -15.80
CA GLY A 442 1.30 -17.85 -14.72
C GLY A 442 1.62 -16.43 -14.20
N ALA A 443 1.24 -15.35 -14.88
CA ALA A 443 1.71 -13.98 -14.63
C ALA A 443 0.65 -13.03 -14.02
N GLY A 444 -0.33 -13.57 -13.29
CA GLY A 444 -1.42 -12.79 -12.68
C GLY A 444 -2.67 -12.63 -13.57
N PRO A 445 -3.70 -11.90 -13.10
CA PRO A 445 -4.94 -11.71 -13.82
C PRO A 445 -4.69 -10.83 -15.04
N ARG A 446 -4.80 -11.41 -16.24
CA ARG A 446 -4.79 -10.66 -17.49
C ARG A 446 -6.23 -10.33 -17.85
N TRP A 447 -6.58 -9.05 -17.84
CA TRP A 447 -7.91 -8.60 -18.24
C TRP A 447 -7.98 -8.53 -19.77
N LYS A 448 -9.20 -8.63 -20.32
CA LYS A 448 -9.40 -8.63 -21.77
C LYS A 448 -9.63 -7.24 -22.34
N TYR A 449 -10.46 -6.41 -21.70
CA TYR A 449 -10.84 -5.10 -22.25
C TYR A 449 -10.51 -3.93 -21.31
N VAL A 450 -10.83 -4.05 -20.02
CA VAL A 450 -10.61 -3.01 -19.01
C VAL A 450 -9.61 -3.50 -17.99
N TYR A 451 -8.55 -2.71 -17.76
CA TYR A 451 -7.50 -2.99 -16.79
C TYR A 451 -7.73 -2.02 -15.63
N PRO A 452 -8.37 -2.46 -14.52
CA PRO A 452 -8.77 -1.54 -13.46
C PRO A 452 -7.56 -0.81 -12.87
N GLY A 453 -7.67 0.50 -12.74
CA GLY A 453 -6.62 1.41 -12.29
C GLY A 453 -5.63 1.81 -13.39
N GLN A 454 -5.85 1.41 -14.65
CA GLN A 454 -4.93 1.63 -15.76
C GLN A 454 -5.64 1.87 -17.11
N ALA A 455 -6.31 3.02 -17.25
CA ALA A 455 -7.03 3.40 -18.48
C ALA A 455 -6.10 3.40 -19.70
N ARG A 456 -4.92 4.00 -19.55
CA ARG A 456 -3.83 4.08 -20.55
C ARG A 456 -3.48 2.74 -21.20
N THR A 457 -3.51 1.63 -20.45
CA THR A 457 -3.17 0.28 -20.96
C THR A 457 -4.38 -0.61 -21.19
N SER A 458 -5.59 -0.07 -21.06
CA SER A 458 -6.82 -0.84 -21.27
C SER A 458 -7.12 -0.95 -22.76
N PRO A 459 -7.23 -2.16 -23.34
CA PRO A 459 -7.58 -2.33 -24.74
C PRO A 459 -8.85 -1.59 -25.16
N LEU A 460 -9.87 -1.50 -24.29
CA LEU A 460 -11.08 -0.71 -24.56
C LEU A 460 -10.75 0.74 -24.93
N VAL A 461 -9.87 1.39 -24.16
CA VAL A 461 -9.45 2.77 -24.40
C VAL A 461 -8.72 2.88 -25.74
N TRP A 462 -7.86 1.91 -26.07
CA TRP A 462 -7.16 1.92 -27.35
C TRP A 462 -8.10 1.84 -28.56
N HIS A 463 -9.15 1.01 -28.47
CA HIS A 463 -10.14 0.87 -29.55
C HIS A 463 -10.95 2.16 -29.74
N LEU A 464 -11.29 2.85 -28.64
CA LEU A 464 -12.05 4.11 -28.66
C LEU A 464 -11.21 5.30 -29.11
N VAL A 465 -9.93 5.35 -28.73
CA VAL A 465 -8.97 6.38 -29.20
C VAL A 465 -8.46 6.09 -30.61
N GLY A 466 -8.51 4.83 -31.04
CA GLY A 466 -7.99 4.37 -32.33
C GLY A 466 -6.47 4.19 -32.38
N ALA A 467 -5.78 4.24 -31.23
CA ALA A 467 -4.33 4.08 -31.12
C ALA A 467 -3.95 3.46 -29.76
N ASN A 468 -2.77 2.83 -29.70
CA ASN A 468 -2.24 2.29 -28.44
C ASN A 468 -1.75 3.45 -27.57
N THR A 469 -2.40 3.66 -26.42
CA THR A 469 -2.07 4.75 -25.49
C THR A 469 -1.02 4.37 -24.45
N SER A 470 -0.54 3.12 -24.47
CA SER A 470 0.52 2.65 -23.58
C SER A 470 1.83 3.42 -23.79
N ARG A 471 2.63 3.48 -22.75
CA ARG A 471 3.95 4.11 -22.71
C ARG A 471 5.05 3.05 -22.75
N PRO A 472 6.30 3.42 -23.10
CA PRO A 472 7.38 2.44 -23.24
C PRO A 472 7.66 1.58 -21.98
N TRP A 473 7.36 2.10 -20.78
CA TRP A 473 7.51 1.37 -19.51
C TRP A 473 6.40 0.35 -19.23
N ASP A 474 5.37 0.26 -20.06
CA ASP A 474 4.25 -0.67 -19.88
C ASP A 474 4.56 -2.08 -20.41
N GLY A 475 5.81 -2.33 -20.75
CA GLY A 475 6.32 -3.63 -21.18
C GLY A 475 5.60 -4.14 -22.44
N PRO A 476 5.09 -5.38 -22.45
CA PRO A 476 4.44 -5.95 -23.63
C PRO A 476 3.23 -5.14 -24.15
N ALA A 477 2.51 -4.43 -23.28
CA ALA A 477 1.34 -3.64 -23.69
C ALA A 477 1.70 -2.54 -24.71
N ALA A 478 2.88 -1.94 -24.59
CA ALA A 478 3.39 -0.90 -25.48
C ALA A 478 3.58 -1.32 -26.93
N ARG A 479 3.58 -2.64 -27.21
CA ARG A 479 3.82 -3.20 -28.55
C ARG A 479 2.59 -3.89 -29.12
N GLN A 480 1.47 -3.89 -28.40
CA GLN A 480 0.26 -4.56 -28.86
C GLN A 480 -0.38 -3.76 -30.00
N PRO A 481 -0.79 -4.44 -31.10
CA PRO A 481 -1.52 -3.79 -32.17
C PRO A 481 -2.92 -3.39 -31.70
N VAL A 482 -3.45 -2.32 -32.30
CA VAL A 482 -4.79 -1.81 -32.00
C VAL A 482 -5.65 -1.91 -33.24
N LYS A 483 -6.86 -2.43 -33.06
CA LYS A 483 -7.89 -2.44 -34.10
C LYS A 483 -8.87 -1.31 -33.79
N PRO A 484 -8.80 -0.15 -34.47
CA PRO A 484 -9.72 0.94 -34.20
C PRO A 484 -11.16 0.54 -34.53
N ILE A 485 -12.13 1.16 -33.83
CA ILE A 485 -13.53 1.08 -34.24
C ILE A 485 -13.68 1.89 -35.53
N PRO A 486 -14.22 1.32 -36.63
CA PRO A 486 -14.41 2.06 -37.86
C PRO A 486 -15.34 3.27 -37.65
N ALA A 487 -14.90 4.46 -38.07
CA ALA A 487 -15.59 5.73 -37.81
C ALA A 487 -16.99 5.82 -38.45
N ASP A 488 -17.23 5.04 -39.50
CA ASP A 488 -18.51 4.90 -40.20
C ASP A 488 -19.50 3.95 -39.51
N LYS A 489 -19.03 3.15 -38.55
CA LYS A 489 -19.82 2.08 -37.93
C LYS A 489 -20.33 2.40 -36.53
N ALA A 490 -19.83 3.45 -35.88
CA ALA A 490 -20.27 3.82 -34.54
C ALA A 490 -20.16 5.34 -34.30
N PRO A 491 -21.09 5.95 -33.56
CA PRO A 491 -20.97 7.33 -33.15
C PRO A 491 -19.78 7.51 -32.20
N ALA A 492 -18.98 8.55 -32.43
CA ALA A 492 -17.88 8.90 -31.53
C ALA A 492 -18.38 9.23 -30.11
N LEU A 493 -17.56 8.92 -29.11
CA LEU A 493 -17.76 9.44 -27.76
C LEU A 493 -17.43 10.94 -27.75
N SER A 494 -18.17 11.71 -26.97
CA SER A 494 -17.79 13.09 -26.66
C SER A 494 -16.53 13.10 -25.78
N ALA A 495 -15.90 14.27 -25.64
CA ALA A 495 -14.74 14.42 -24.76
C ALA A 495 -15.10 14.08 -23.30
N GLU A 496 -16.29 14.46 -22.86
CA GLU A 496 -16.80 14.21 -21.50
C GLU A 496 -17.07 12.72 -21.26
N GLU A 497 -17.64 12.03 -22.25
CA GLU A 497 -17.88 10.57 -22.16
C GLU A 497 -16.56 9.79 -22.12
N MET A 498 -15.57 10.23 -22.91
CA MET A 498 -14.22 9.63 -22.87
C MET A 498 -13.54 9.88 -21.54
N ASP A 499 -13.56 11.11 -21.01
CA ASP A 499 -13.01 11.46 -19.70
C ASP A 499 -13.70 10.67 -18.58
N LEU A 500 -15.02 10.52 -18.64
CA LEU A 500 -15.78 9.70 -17.70
C LEU A 500 -15.31 8.23 -17.70
N LEU A 501 -15.16 7.63 -18.88
CA LEU A 501 -14.70 6.25 -19.01
C LEU A 501 -13.26 6.08 -18.52
N VAL A 502 -12.35 6.98 -18.93
CA VAL A 502 -10.94 6.99 -18.48
C VAL A 502 -10.87 7.10 -16.97
N ARG A 503 -11.61 8.05 -16.39
CA ARG A 503 -11.65 8.27 -14.94
C ARG A 503 -12.23 7.06 -14.20
N TRP A 504 -13.31 6.47 -14.68
CA TRP A 504 -13.86 5.24 -14.11
C TRP A 504 -12.80 4.14 -14.04
N ILE A 505 -12.07 3.92 -15.14
CA ILE A 505 -11.02 2.89 -15.20
C ILE A 505 -9.88 3.24 -14.24
N ASP A 506 -9.34 4.45 -14.29
CA ASP A 506 -8.20 4.89 -13.44
C ASP A 506 -8.54 4.90 -11.94
N LEU A 507 -9.80 5.06 -11.56
CA LEU A 507 -10.27 4.92 -10.17
C LEU A 507 -10.49 3.46 -9.74
N GLY A 508 -10.21 2.49 -10.62
CA GLY A 508 -10.29 1.06 -10.32
C GLY A 508 -11.51 0.35 -10.87
N ALA A 509 -12.20 0.95 -11.85
CA ALA A 509 -13.32 0.38 -12.59
C ALA A 509 -14.41 -0.22 -11.67
N ARG A 510 -14.78 0.48 -10.60
CA ARG A 510 -15.71 -0.04 -9.58
C ARG A 510 -17.16 -0.06 -10.05
N TRP A 511 -17.96 -0.89 -9.38
CA TRP A 511 -19.38 -1.12 -9.66
C TRP A 511 -20.37 -0.20 -8.92
N GLN A 512 -19.98 0.36 -7.77
CA GLN A 512 -20.84 0.65 -6.60
C GLN A 512 -22.21 1.33 -6.86
N SER A 513 -23.29 0.53 -6.81
CA SER A 513 -24.62 1.03 -6.45
C SER A 513 -24.71 1.39 -4.97
N ASP A 514 -25.17 2.61 -4.71
CA ASP A 514 -25.89 2.96 -3.47
C ASP A 514 -27.12 2.05 -3.28
#